data_AF-A0A2V8N3B6-F1
#
_entry.id   AF-A0A2V8N3B6-F1
#
_cell.length_a   1.000
_cell.length_b   1.000
_cell.length_c   1.000
_cell.angle_alpha   90.00
_cell.angle_beta   90.00
_cell.angle_gamma   90.00
#
_symmetry.space_group_name_H-M   'P 1'
#
loop_
_entity.id
_entity.type
_entity.pdbx_description
1 polymer ?
#
loop_
_entity_poly.entity_id
_entity_poly.type
_entity_poly.pdbx_seq_one_letter_code
_entity_poly.pdbx_strand_id
1 'polypeptide(L)'
;MKPNILRLAAAILFCTSVLAVIASVRAQKPPPGQNEIAVSLSSLGIAVPAQTPAAPAAKQEKTLGETGKNIQVLKSLPESQLGTVMQYIATSMGRRCDFCHVNKGGNNWAWELDDKAEKQMGRTMMKMVLAINKDNFRGNTQVGCYTCHRGRNQPNSIPAFPLPTRLPGSQPAPSPPAAGQPTPAPTPAPREVHRRDWRTGSHR
;
A
#
# COMPACT_ATOMS: atom_id res chain seq x y z
N MET A 1 -55.21 3.61 32.84
CA MET A 1 -54.54 3.69 31.53
C MET A 1 -53.49 2.58 31.46
N LYS A 2 -53.52 1.72 30.42
CA LYS A 2 -52.78 0.45 30.37
C LYS A 2 -51.30 0.66 29.98
N PRO A 3 -50.32 0.05 30.68
CA PRO A 3 -48.89 0.30 30.51
C PRO A 3 -48.36 -0.01 29.09
N ASN A 4 -49.06 -0.83 28.34
CA ASN A 4 -48.71 -1.18 26.95
C ASN A 4 -48.99 -0.03 25.97
N ILE A 5 -49.93 0.87 26.27
CA ILE A 5 -50.27 2.02 25.43
C ILE A 5 -49.19 3.11 25.58
N LEU A 6 -48.63 3.27 26.80
CA LEU A 6 -47.55 4.22 27.07
C LEU A 6 -46.22 3.78 26.39
N ARG A 7 -45.96 2.47 26.33
CA ARG A 7 -44.79 1.92 25.64
C ARG A 7 -44.87 2.04 24.11
N LEU A 8 -46.06 1.89 23.52
CA LEU A 8 -46.25 2.14 22.09
C LEU A 8 -46.08 3.62 21.74
N ALA A 9 -46.62 4.52 22.56
CA ALA A 9 -46.47 5.97 22.35
C ALA A 9 -45.00 6.42 22.41
N ALA A 10 -44.21 5.88 23.36
CA ALA A 10 -42.78 6.17 23.46
C ALA A 10 -41.98 5.62 22.27
N ALA A 11 -42.30 4.42 21.78
CA ALA A 11 -41.62 3.83 20.62
C ALA A 11 -41.88 4.61 19.31
N ILE A 12 -43.08 5.15 19.14
CA ILE A 12 -43.44 5.96 17.97
C ILE A 12 -42.74 7.34 18.01
N LEU A 13 -42.60 7.94 19.21
CA LEU A 13 -41.88 9.20 19.40
C LEU A 13 -40.36 9.07 19.19
N PHE A 14 -39.77 7.91 19.52
CA PHE A 14 -38.38 7.60 19.20
C PHE A 14 -38.16 7.30 17.70
N CYS A 15 -39.14 6.70 17.03
CA CYS A 15 -39.01 6.36 15.60
C CYS A 15 -39.11 7.61 14.71
N THR A 16 -39.96 8.59 15.06
CA THR A 16 -40.06 9.86 14.32
C THR A 16 -38.84 10.74 14.52
N SER A 17 -38.22 10.72 15.71
CA SER A 17 -36.99 11.46 15.98
C SER A 17 -35.77 10.84 15.29
N VAL A 18 -35.65 9.51 15.21
CA VAL A 18 -34.56 8.85 14.45
C VAL A 18 -34.68 9.10 12.94
N LEU A 19 -35.89 9.09 12.38
CA LEU A 19 -36.10 9.42 10.95
C LEU A 19 -35.81 10.90 10.64
N ALA A 20 -36.14 11.83 11.54
CA ALA A 20 -35.81 13.25 11.37
C ALA A 20 -34.28 13.51 11.42
N VAL A 21 -33.53 12.75 12.23
CA VAL A 21 -32.07 12.82 12.30
C VAL A 21 -31.41 12.25 11.03
N ILE A 22 -31.92 11.13 10.47
CA ILE A 22 -31.36 10.55 9.23
C ILE A 22 -31.62 11.45 8.01
N ALA A 23 -32.79 12.12 7.94
CA ALA A 23 -33.05 13.14 6.92
C ALA A 23 -32.12 14.36 7.05
N SER A 24 -31.74 14.73 8.28
CA SER A 24 -30.81 15.84 8.55
C SER A 24 -29.35 15.50 8.28
N VAL A 25 -28.95 14.22 8.34
CA VAL A 25 -27.58 13.78 8.02
C VAL A 25 -27.31 13.75 6.51
N ARG A 26 -28.33 13.48 5.68
CA ARG A 26 -28.19 13.58 4.20
C ARG A 26 -28.27 15.01 3.67
N ALA A 27 -28.71 15.97 4.49
CA ALA A 27 -28.76 17.40 4.18
C ALA A 27 -27.54 18.19 4.67
N GLN A 28 -26.55 17.53 5.30
CA GLN A 28 -25.26 18.15 5.61
C GLN A 28 -24.43 18.26 4.33
N LYS A 29 -24.73 19.33 3.58
CA LYS A 29 -23.79 20.00 2.68
C LYS A 29 -22.44 20.09 3.44
N PRO A 30 -21.31 19.68 2.84
CA PRO A 30 -20.01 19.83 3.50
C PRO A 30 -19.85 21.29 3.93
N PRO A 31 -19.23 21.56 5.10
CA PRO A 31 -19.08 22.91 5.59
C PRO A 31 -18.39 23.74 4.50
N PRO A 32 -18.98 24.86 4.05
CA PRO A 32 -18.22 25.78 3.23
C PRO A 32 -17.02 26.18 4.06
N GLY A 33 -15.83 25.96 3.50
CA GLY A 33 -14.65 26.64 4.01
C GLY A 33 -14.97 28.12 4.16
N GLN A 34 -14.65 28.67 5.33
CA GLN A 34 -13.92 29.92 5.52
C GLN A 34 -14.26 31.13 4.62
N ASN A 35 -15.55 31.39 4.34
CA ASN A 35 -15.96 32.53 3.51
C ASN A 35 -16.84 33.57 4.25
N GLU A 36 -17.10 33.40 5.55
CA GLU A 36 -17.95 34.30 6.35
C GLU A 36 -17.13 35.43 7.02
N ILE A 37 -16.15 35.97 6.29
CA ILE A 37 -15.51 37.27 6.58
C ILE A 37 -15.40 38.02 5.25
N ALA A 38 -16.53 38.19 4.57
CA ALA A 38 -16.62 38.97 3.34
C ALA A 38 -17.93 39.77 3.28
N VAL A 39 -18.24 40.46 4.37
CA VAL A 39 -19.08 41.66 4.30
C VAL A 39 -18.35 42.73 5.11
N SER A 40 -17.96 43.82 4.43
CA SER A 40 -17.30 45.02 4.98
C SER A 40 -15.77 45.12 4.92
N LEU A 41 -15.12 44.67 3.83
CA LEU A 41 -13.73 45.02 3.49
C LEU A 41 -13.57 45.35 1.99
N SER A 42 -14.47 46.16 1.42
CA SER A 42 -14.34 46.68 0.04
C SER A 42 -13.48 47.96 -0.06
N SER A 43 -12.69 48.30 0.97
CA SER A 43 -11.94 49.57 1.03
C SER A 43 -10.41 49.41 0.91
N LEU A 44 -9.88 48.20 0.66
CA LEU A 44 -8.42 47.96 0.68
C LEU A 44 -7.80 47.41 -0.62
N GLY A 45 -8.53 47.37 -1.74
CA GLY A 45 -7.92 47.14 -3.06
C GLY A 45 -7.21 45.80 -3.25
N ILE A 46 -7.52 44.77 -2.47
CA ILE A 46 -6.92 43.43 -2.63
C ILE A 46 -7.70 42.67 -3.70
N ALA A 47 -7.00 42.29 -4.78
CA ALA A 47 -7.56 41.51 -5.87
C ALA A 47 -8.00 40.11 -5.39
N VAL A 48 -9.26 39.75 -5.62
CA VAL A 48 -9.80 38.41 -5.36
C VAL A 48 -9.22 37.43 -6.39
N PRO A 49 -8.60 36.31 -5.98
CA PRO A 49 -8.12 35.32 -6.93
C PRO A 49 -9.31 34.69 -7.67
N ALA A 50 -9.20 34.60 -8.99
CA ALA A 50 -10.24 34.01 -9.84
C ALA A 50 -10.45 32.53 -9.49
N GLN A 51 -11.70 32.13 -9.35
CA GLN A 51 -12.11 30.75 -9.08
C GLN A 51 -11.68 29.87 -10.26
N THR A 52 -10.86 28.85 -10.00
CA THR A 52 -10.41 27.90 -11.02
C THR A 52 -11.62 27.14 -11.60
N PRO A 53 -11.77 27.01 -12.93
CA PRO A 53 -12.85 26.25 -13.53
C PRO A 53 -12.89 24.81 -13.00
N ALA A 54 -14.08 24.30 -12.71
CA ALA A 54 -14.28 22.90 -12.35
C ALA A 54 -13.74 21.98 -13.46
N ALA A 55 -12.94 20.99 -13.07
CA ALA A 55 -12.35 20.03 -14.00
C ALA A 55 -13.46 19.29 -14.78
N PRO A 56 -13.28 19.06 -16.09
CA PRO A 56 -14.26 18.31 -16.89
C PRO A 56 -14.44 16.89 -16.34
N ALA A 57 -15.68 16.39 -16.39
CA ALA A 57 -16.01 15.03 -15.97
C ALA A 57 -15.10 14.01 -16.70
N ALA A 58 -14.34 13.24 -15.92
CA ALA A 58 -13.40 12.27 -16.47
C ALA A 58 -14.15 11.23 -17.32
N LYS A 59 -13.69 11.03 -18.56
CA LYS A 59 -14.09 9.87 -19.38
C LYS A 59 -13.86 8.60 -18.56
N GLN A 60 -14.82 7.67 -18.60
CA GLN A 60 -14.67 6.33 -18.01
C GLN A 60 -13.37 5.70 -18.56
N GLU A 61 -12.40 5.50 -17.68
CA GLU A 61 -11.11 4.92 -18.05
C GLU A 61 -11.25 3.41 -18.31
N LYS A 62 -10.53 2.89 -19.30
CA LYS A 62 -10.50 1.44 -19.55
C LYS A 62 -9.80 0.70 -18.42
N THR A 63 -10.28 -0.50 -18.15
CA THR A 63 -9.69 -1.41 -17.18
C THR A 63 -8.64 -2.30 -17.83
N LEU A 64 -7.73 -2.83 -17.02
CA LEU A 64 -6.69 -3.76 -17.47
C LEU A 64 -7.23 -5.08 -18.03
N GLY A 65 -8.46 -5.46 -17.67
CA GLY A 65 -9.13 -6.61 -18.27
C GLY A 65 -9.52 -6.39 -19.73
N GLU A 66 -9.67 -5.13 -20.15
CA GLU A 66 -10.04 -4.75 -21.51
C GLU A 66 -8.81 -4.48 -22.39
N THR A 67 -7.72 -3.96 -21.81
CA THR A 67 -6.54 -3.52 -22.58
C THR A 67 -5.30 -4.40 -22.38
N GLY A 68 -5.23 -5.15 -21.29
CA GLY A 68 -4.06 -5.93 -20.94
C GLY A 68 -3.98 -7.28 -21.65
N LYS A 69 -2.82 -7.59 -22.24
CA LYS A 69 -2.58 -8.86 -22.96
C LYS A 69 -2.61 -10.11 -22.08
N ASN A 70 -2.08 -10.04 -20.85
CA ASN A 70 -2.00 -11.16 -19.91
C ASN A 70 -2.23 -10.69 -18.45
N ILE A 71 -3.41 -10.15 -18.19
CA ILE A 71 -3.81 -9.70 -16.84
C ILE A 71 -4.78 -10.73 -16.24
N GLN A 72 -4.33 -11.38 -15.16
CA GLN A 72 -5.08 -12.47 -14.52
C GLN A 72 -5.70 -12.08 -13.18
N VAL A 73 -5.06 -11.19 -12.42
CA VAL A 73 -5.48 -10.82 -11.05
C VAL A 73 -6.08 -9.41 -11.01
N LEU A 74 -5.41 -8.43 -11.61
CA LEU A 74 -5.77 -7.00 -11.51
C LEU A 74 -6.73 -6.53 -12.61
N LYS A 75 -7.68 -7.37 -13.05
CA LYS A 75 -8.51 -7.10 -14.23
C LYS A 75 -9.37 -5.84 -14.11
N SER A 76 -9.86 -5.51 -12.92
CA SER A 76 -10.71 -4.34 -12.68
C SER A 76 -9.95 -3.04 -12.42
N LEU A 77 -8.61 -3.08 -12.40
CA LEU A 77 -7.80 -1.90 -12.14
C LEU A 77 -7.83 -0.97 -13.38
N PRO A 78 -7.97 0.36 -13.21
CA PRO A 78 -7.77 1.32 -14.30
C PRO A 78 -6.35 1.23 -14.85
N GLU A 79 -6.19 1.38 -16.16
CA GLU A 79 -4.90 1.22 -16.84
C GLU A 79 -3.81 2.15 -16.31
N SER A 80 -4.15 3.41 -16.03
CA SER A 80 -3.28 4.46 -15.47
C SER A 80 -2.68 4.07 -14.13
N GLN A 81 -3.33 3.19 -13.37
CA GLN A 81 -2.87 2.79 -12.03
C GLN A 81 -1.89 1.62 -12.06
N LEU A 82 -1.77 0.90 -13.18
CA LEU A 82 -0.93 -0.29 -13.28
C LEU A 82 0.53 0.01 -12.92
N GLY A 83 1.09 1.09 -13.46
CA GLY A 83 2.49 1.48 -13.20
C GLY A 83 2.76 1.70 -11.71
N THR A 84 1.85 2.41 -11.03
CA THR A 84 1.96 2.67 -9.59
C THR A 84 1.87 1.40 -8.77
N VAL A 85 0.93 0.50 -9.09
CA VAL A 85 0.79 -0.79 -8.40
C VAL A 85 2.03 -1.65 -8.59
N MET A 86 2.57 -1.75 -9.81
CA MET A 86 3.77 -2.52 -10.08
C MET A 86 5.00 -1.93 -9.37
N GLN A 87 5.10 -0.60 -9.30
CA GLN A 87 6.17 0.07 -8.56
C GLN A 87 6.07 -0.18 -7.06
N TYR A 88 4.85 -0.17 -6.49
CA TYR A 88 4.59 -0.53 -5.09
C TYR A 88 5.00 -1.97 -4.77
N ILE A 89 4.66 -2.92 -5.65
CA ILE A 89 5.04 -4.33 -5.47
C ILE A 89 6.57 -4.45 -5.47
N ALA A 90 7.24 -3.85 -6.46
CA ALA A 90 8.69 -3.90 -6.61
C ALA A 90 9.42 -3.31 -5.38
N THR A 91 9.02 -2.13 -4.91
CA THR A 91 9.63 -1.49 -3.72
C THR A 91 9.35 -2.28 -2.45
N SER A 92 8.15 -2.87 -2.34
CA SER A 92 7.77 -3.65 -1.15
C SER A 92 8.69 -4.83 -0.89
N MET A 93 9.27 -5.43 -1.94
CA MET A 93 10.20 -6.55 -1.88
C MET A 93 11.65 -6.18 -2.22
N GLY A 94 11.95 -4.89 -2.40
CA GLY A 94 13.30 -4.42 -2.71
C GLY A 94 13.85 -4.91 -4.06
N ARG A 95 12.98 -5.17 -5.03
CA ARG A 95 13.36 -5.61 -6.38
C ARG A 95 13.03 -4.55 -7.43
N ARG A 96 13.49 -4.81 -8.65
CA ARG A 96 13.28 -3.98 -9.84
C ARG A 96 12.39 -4.73 -10.83
N CYS A 97 11.85 -4.04 -11.82
CA CYS A 97 10.83 -4.58 -12.73
C CYS A 97 11.30 -5.83 -13.49
N ASP A 98 12.58 -5.88 -13.85
CA ASP A 98 13.26 -7.00 -14.53
C ASP A 98 13.37 -8.25 -13.68
N PHE A 99 13.12 -8.16 -12.37
CA PHE A 99 13.05 -9.33 -11.51
C PHE A 99 11.88 -10.24 -11.87
N CYS A 100 10.71 -9.67 -12.17
CA CYS A 100 9.53 -10.44 -12.54
C CYS A 100 9.22 -10.40 -14.04
N HIS A 101 9.56 -9.30 -14.72
CA HIS A 101 9.23 -9.13 -16.14
C HIS A 101 10.44 -9.36 -17.04
N VAL A 102 10.17 -9.80 -18.27
CA VAL A 102 11.20 -10.02 -19.30
C VAL A 102 11.57 -8.67 -19.92
N ASN A 103 12.83 -8.26 -19.76
CA ASN A 103 13.42 -7.12 -20.46
C ASN A 103 14.28 -7.63 -21.63
N LYS A 104 13.97 -7.18 -22.85
CA LYS A 104 14.69 -7.53 -24.09
C LYS A 104 15.79 -6.52 -24.45
N GLY A 105 16.12 -5.60 -23.55
CA GLY A 105 17.13 -4.56 -23.69
C GLY A 105 16.56 -3.15 -23.70
N GLY A 106 17.20 -2.21 -22.99
CA GLY A 106 16.79 -0.81 -22.93
C GLY A 106 15.33 -0.64 -22.48
N ASN A 107 14.54 0.01 -23.32
CA ASN A 107 13.10 0.24 -23.10
C ASN A 107 12.21 -0.84 -23.74
N ASN A 108 12.77 -1.93 -24.24
CA ASN A 108 12.02 -3.01 -24.87
C ASN A 108 11.62 -4.07 -23.83
N TRP A 109 10.37 -4.03 -23.39
CA TRP A 109 9.84 -4.93 -22.36
C TRP A 109 8.75 -5.83 -22.91
N ALA A 110 8.83 -7.12 -22.57
CA ALA A 110 7.80 -8.09 -22.86
C ALA A 110 7.00 -8.37 -21.57
N TRP A 111 6.21 -7.38 -21.16
CA TRP A 111 5.47 -7.35 -19.89
C TRP A 111 4.51 -8.54 -19.71
N GLU A 112 3.96 -9.03 -20.81
CA GLU A 112 2.96 -10.09 -20.90
C GLU A 112 3.55 -11.49 -20.71
N LEU A 113 4.84 -11.69 -20.96
CA LEU A 113 5.48 -13.01 -20.89
C LEU A 113 5.59 -13.52 -19.46
N ASP A 114 5.42 -14.83 -19.30
CA ASP A 114 5.43 -15.55 -18.03
C ASP A 114 6.65 -16.47 -17.87
N ASP A 115 7.69 -16.22 -18.68
CA ASP A 115 8.93 -17.00 -18.76
C ASP A 115 9.72 -17.00 -17.44
N LYS A 116 9.44 -16.04 -16.56
CA LYS A 116 10.02 -15.92 -15.22
C LYS A 116 9.06 -16.45 -14.16
N ALA A 117 9.51 -17.44 -13.39
CA ALA A 117 8.73 -18.04 -12.30
C ALA A 117 8.29 -17.00 -11.25
N GLU A 118 9.09 -15.94 -11.05
CA GLU A 118 8.82 -14.84 -10.15
C GLU A 118 7.49 -14.13 -10.45
N LYS A 119 7.11 -14.00 -11.73
CA LYS A 119 5.84 -13.38 -12.11
C LYS A 119 4.64 -14.24 -11.69
N GLN A 120 4.76 -15.56 -11.85
CA GLN A 120 3.73 -16.51 -11.43
C GLN A 120 3.59 -16.52 -9.90
N MET A 121 4.72 -16.49 -9.18
CA MET A 121 4.72 -16.34 -7.73
C MET A 121 4.10 -15.00 -7.31
N GLY A 122 4.43 -13.90 -7.99
CA GLY A 122 3.83 -12.58 -7.76
C GLY A 122 2.31 -12.61 -7.90
N ARG A 123 1.75 -13.32 -8.90
CA ARG A 123 0.30 -13.52 -9.02
C ARG A 123 -0.29 -14.31 -7.85
N THR A 124 0.41 -15.33 -7.39
CA THR A 124 -0.01 -16.11 -6.22
C THR A 124 -0.04 -15.23 -4.97
N MET A 125 0.99 -14.41 -4.75
CA MET A 125 1.05 -13.47 -3.62
C MET A 125 -0.03 -12.39 -3.71
N MET A 126 -0.32 -11.85 -4.90
CA MET A 126 -1.42 -10.89 -5.06
C MET A 126 -2.77 -11.52 -4.69
N LYS A 127 -3.05 -12.75 -5.14
CA LYS A 127 -4.27 -13.48 -4.76
C LYS A 127 -4.35 -13.69 -3.25
N MET A 128 -3.24 -14.08 -2.62
CA MET A 128 -3.16 -14.28 -1.17
C MET A 128 -3.48 -12.99 -0.39
N VAL A 129 -2.84 -11.86 -0.75
CA VAL A 129 -3.08 -10.58 -0.06
C VAL A 129 -4.52 -10.11 -0.24
N LEU A 130 -5.07 -10.23 -1.46
CA LEU A 130 -6.45 -9.89 -1.74
C LEU A 130 -7.42 -10.75 -0.92
N ALA A 131 -7.17 -12.07 -0.83
CA ALA A 131 -7.96 -12.97 -0.01
C ALA A 131 -7.88 -12.62 1.47
N ILE A 132 -6.68 -12.40 2.02
CA ILE A 132 -6.49 -12.02 3.43
C ILE A 132 -7.32 -10.77 3.78
N ASN A 133 -7.20 -9.71 2.96
CA ASN A 133 -7.95 -8.45 3.17
C ASN A 133 -9.45 -8.64 3.05
N LYS A 134 -9.90 -9.41 2.04
CA LYS A 134 -11.31 -9.73 1.85
C LYS A 134 -11.88 -10.50 3.03
N ASP A 135 -11.23 -11.59 3.40
CA ASP A 135 -11.80 -12.61 4.28
C ASP A 135 -11.66 -12.24 5.76
N ASN A 136 -10.63 -11.47 6.13
CA ASN A 136 -10.34 -11.15 7.54
C ASN A 136 -10.57 -9.68 7.89
N PHE A 137 -10.55 -8.78 6.89
CA PHE A 137 -10.60 -7.33 7.12
C PHE A 137 -11.76 -6.65 6.40
N ARG A 138 -12.80 -7.41 6.03
CA ARG A 138 -14.02 -6.93 5.36
C ARG A 138 -13.71 -6.20 4.04
N GLY A 139 -12.65 -6.60 3.36
CA GLY A 139 -12.15 -5.97 2.13
C GLY A 139 -11.29 -4.73 2.36
N ASN A 140 -11.09 -4.28 3.59
CA ASN A 140 -10.18 -3.16 3.87
C ASN A 140 -8.72 -3.61 3.71
N THR A 141 -7.91 -2.75 3.11
CA THR A 141 -6.47 -2.99 2.97
C THR A 141 -5.77 -2.85 4.33
N GLN A 142 -5.49 -3.98 4.98
CA GLN A 142 -4.73 -4.04 6.23
C GLN A 142 -3.40 -4.79 6.06
N VAL A 143 -3.36 -5.74 5.12
CA VAL A 143 -2.17 -6.48 4.73
C VAL A 143 -1.75 -6.07 3.33
N GLY A 144 -0.45 -5.80 3.15
CA GLY A 144 0.14 -5.49 1.86
C GLY A 144 1.45 -6.24 1.66
N CYS A 145 2.07 -6.08 0.48
CA CYS A 145 3.33 -6.73 0.16
C CYS A 145 4.43 -6.36 1.18
N TYR A 146 4.48 -5.08 1.58
CA TYR A 146 5.47 -4.58 2.54
C TYR A 146 5.31 -5.16 3.95
N THR A 147 4.09 -5.57 4.35
CA THR A 147 3.82 -6.15 5.68
C THR A 147 4.76 -7.33 5.98
N CYS A 148 4.97 -8.19 4.97
CA CYS A 148 5.83 -9.37 5.08
C CYS A 148 7.23 -9.12 4.50
N HIS A 149 7.32 -8.53 3.31
CA HIS A 149 8.60 -8.41 2.61
C HIS A 149 9.53 -7.37 3.21
N ARG A 150 9.00 -6.24 3.70
CA ARG A 150 9.78 -5.15 4.34
C ARG A 150 11.04 -4.75 3.53
N GLY A 151 10.90 -4.63 2.21
CA GLY A 151 11.99 -4.30 1.31
C GLY A 151 12.95 -5.45 0.97
N ARG A 152 12.60 -6.71 1.29
CA ARG A 152 13.40 -7.90 1.00
C ARG A 152 12.65 -8.86 0.07
N ASN A 153 13.39 -9.52 -0.82
CA ASN A 153 12.81 -10.47 -1.76
C ASN A 153 12.14 -11.65 -1.05
N GLN A 154 12.77 -12.12 0.03
CA GLN A 154 12.23 -13.17 0.88
C GLN A 154 11.77 -12.54 2.20
N PRO A 155 10.51 -12.77 2.62
CA PRO A 155 10.05 -12.40 3.95
C PRO A 155 10.89 -13.07 5.03
N ASN A 156 11.14 -12.38 6.14
CA ASN A 156 11.81 -12.99 7.28
C ASN A 156 10.93 -14.13 7.85
N SER A 157 11.56 -15.21 8.28
CA SER A 157 10.86 -16.24 9.03
C SER A 157 10.31 -15.64 10.32
N ILE A 158 9.00 -15.71 10.49
CA ILE A 158 8.37 -15.48 11.78
C ILE A 158 8.54 -16.73 12.64
N PRO A 159 8.80 -16.61 13.96
CA PRO A 159 8.77 -17.75 14.86
C PRO A 159 7.47 -18.53 14.64
N ALA A 160 7.58 -19.85 14.60
CA ALA A 160 6.40 -20.69 14.45
C ALA A 160 5.41 -20.37 15.57
N PHE A 161 4.16 -20.10 15.21
CA PHE A 161 3.10 -20.08 16.20
C PHE A 161 3.08 -21.44 16.89
N PRO A 162 3.02 -21.52 18.24
CA PRO A 162 3.15 -22.77 18.99
C PRO A 162 1.86 -23.62 18.91
N LEU A 163 1.34 -23.78 17.70
CA LEU A 163 0.33 -24.77 17.35
C LEU A 163 0.97 -25.81 16.43
N PRO A 164 0.39 -27.02 16.35
CA PRO A 164 0.80 -27.99 15.34
C PRO A 164 0.48 -27.44 13.95
N THR A 165 1.41 -26.71 13.33
CA THR A 165 1.23 -26.07 12.01
C THR A 165 1.30 -27.06 10.86
N ARG A 166 1.55 -28.35 11.14
CA ARG A 166 1.57 -29.38 10.10
C ARG A 166 0.17 -29.96 9.94
N LEU A 167 -0.51 -29.54 8.87
CA LEU A 167 -1.42 -30.47 8.20
C LEU A 167 -0.58 -31.72 7.84
N PRO A 168 -1.05 -32.94 8.17
CA PRO A 168 -0.36 -34.17 7.79
C PRO A 168 -0.03 -34.14 6.29
N GLY A 169 1.25 -34.25 5.94
CA GLY A 169 1.73 -34.27 4.55
C GLY A 169 2.41 -33.00 4.02
N SER A 170 2.47 -31.90 4.79
CA SER A 170 3.14 -30.66 4.35
C SER A 170 4.64 -30.69 4.70
N GLN A 171 5.47 -31.30 3.85
CA GLN A 171 6.93 -31.11 3.93
C GLN A 171 7.26 -29.69 3.42
N PRO A 172 8.06 -28.88 4.13
CA PRO A 172 8.59 -27.64 3.57
C PRO A 172 9.33 -27.97 2.28
N ALA A 173 9.05 -27.25 1.20
CA ALA A 173 9.91 -27.29 0.03
C ALA A 173 11.33 -26.91 0.49
N PRO A 174 12.39 -27.60 0.01
CA PRO A 174 13.76 -27.22 0.33
C PRO A 174 13.96 -25.75 -0.05
N SER A 175 14.40 -24.95 0.91
CA SER A 175 14.76 -23.56 0.66
C SER A 175 15.80 -23.54 -0.48
N PRO A 176 15.61 -22.75 -1.54
CA PRO A 176 16.68 -22.54 -2.50
C PRO A 176 17.90 -22.01 -1.75
N PRO A 177 19.13 -22.40 -2.16
CA PRO A 177 20.33 -21.86 -1.55
C PRO A 177 20.25 -20.33 -1.58
N ALA A 178 20.62 -19.69 -0.47
CA ALA A 178 20.66 -18.24 -0.36
C ALA A 178 21.64 -17.69 -1.42
N ALA A 179 21.14 -17.42 -2.62
CA ALA A 179 21.91 -16.84 -3.69
C ALA A 179 22.12 -15.36 -3.35
N GLY A 180 23.33 -15.03 -2.92
CA GLY A 180 23.85 -13.66 -2.95
C GLY A 180 23.58 -12.80 -1.71
N GLN A 181 23.72 -13.33 -0.50
CA GLN A 181 24.19 -12.46 0.58
C GLN A 181 25.69 -12.20 0.34
N PRO A 182 26.14 -10.95 0.13
CA PRO A 182 27.57 -10.67 0.21
C PRO A 182 28.03 -11.09 1.60
N THR A 183 29.00 -12.02 1.66
CA THR A 183 29.74 -12.30 2.88
C THR A 183 30.25 -10.96 3.42
N PRO A 184 30.05 -10.63 4.71
CA PRO A 184 30.72 -9.48 5.29
C PRO A 184 32.21 -9.66 5.07
N ALA A 185 32.83 -8.70 4.37
CA ALA A 185 34.28 -8.70 4.20
C ALA A 185 34.93 -8.78 5.58
N PRO A 186 36.01 -9.57 5.76
CA PRO A 186 36.72 -9.60 7.03
C PRO A 186 37.15 -8.17 7.37
N THR A 187 36.80 -7.72 8.57
CA THR A 187 37.25 -6.44 9.11
C THR A 187 38.78 -6.42 9.06
N PRO A 188 39.42 -5.45 8.37
CA PRO A 188 40.88 -5.37 8.42
C PRO A 188 41.31 -5.15 9.87
N ALA A 189 42.30 -5.91 10.31
CA ALA A 189 42.91 -5.73 11.63
C ALA A 189 43.27 -4.24 11.82
N PRO A 190 43.08 -3.67 13.02
CA PRO A 190 43.44 -2.30 13.27
C PRO A 190 44.92 -2.12 12.92
N ARG A 191 45.20 -1.19 11.98
CA ARG A 191 46.59 -0.79 11.70
C ARG A 191 47.17 -0.31 13.01
N GLU A 192 48.25 -0.95 13.43
CA GLU A 192 49.06 -0.53 14.54
C GLU A 192 49.53 0.91 14.26
N VAL A 193 48.89 1.87 14.92
CA VAL A 193 49.33 3.27 14.90
C VAL A 193 50.70 3.26 15.54
N HIS A 194 51.72 3.43 14.71
CA HIS A 194 53.10 3.63 15.15
C HIS A 194 53.10 4.81 16.12
N ARG A 195 53.16 4.50 17.42
CA ARG A 195 53.26 5.50 18.48
C ARG A 195 54.61 6.19 18.26
N ARG A 196 54.60 7.39 17.69
CA ARG A 196 55.78 8.26 17.71
C ARG A 196 56.08 8.52 19.17
N ASP A 197 57.17 7.95 19.63
CA ASP A 197 57.67 8.13 20.98
C ASP A 197 58.17 9.57 21.10
N TRP A 198 57.37 10.44 21.74
CA TRP A 198 57.71 11.85 21.95
C TRP A 198 58.81 12.04 23.02
N ARG A 199 59.50 10.97 23.43
CA ARG A 199 60.43 10.96 24.58
C ARG A 199 61.90 11.21 24.21
N THR A 200 62.28 11.26 22.94
CA THR A 200 63.66 11.61 22.57
C THR A 200 63.69 12.89 21.76
N GLY A 201 63.64 14.02 22.48
CA GLY A 201 64.14 15.28 21.96
C GLY A 201 65.65 15.16 21.73
N SER A 202 66.09 15.36 20.49
CA SER A 202 67.49 15.59 20.17
C SER A 202 67.56 16.57 19.03
N HIS A 203 67.91 17.81 19.37
CA HIS A 203 68.36 18.85 18.46
C HIS A 203 69.57 18.37 17.65
N ARG A 204 69.47 18.47 16.32
CA ARG A 204 70.51 19.00 15.43
C ARG A 204 69.94 19.22 14.03
#